data_AF-A0A6B1FZ74-F1
#
_entry.id   AF-A0A6B1FZ74-F1
#
_cell.length_a   1.000
_cell.length_b   1.000
_cell.length_c   1.000
_cell.angle_alpha   90.00
_cell.angle_beta   90.00
_cell.angle_gamma   90.00
#
_symmetry.space_group_name_H-M   'P 1'
#
loop_
_entity.id
_entity.type
_entity.pdbx_description
1 polymer ?
#
loop_
_entity_poly.entity_id
_entity_poly.type
_entity_poly.pdbx_seq_one_letter_code
_entity_poly.pdbx_strand_id
1 'polypeptide(L)'
;MAKKRGRPSFFGIDLAWSDRNPSGVAVIRDGRLVACSGGLVKMSEIVDFIGDHLSRRNGSIVAVDAPLRVPNETGTRNCDRALSADWHRYQAGAYPANRRLLERDGVVRGEVLTAKLSERFKFHESDVVPRRTKGRLVCEVYPHPALVSLFGLERIIKYKRGRGRSFEDRWKEFDRYRKLLRQLRKADPPLRRTRRLLKSTEVYGLRGAALQAYEDALDAVTCAYIASYLWKHGPREVTRYGSLEEGHILVPQAARFR
;
A
#
# COMPACT_ATOMS: atom_id res chain seq x y z
N MET A 1 11.08 27.36 -24.47
CA MET A 1 11.20 26.01 -23.87
C MET A 1 10.39 25.93 -22.57
N ALA A 2 9.26 25.22 -22.54
CA ALA A 2 8.48 25.06 -21.32
C ALA A 2 9.29 24.23 -20.30
N LYS A 3 9.69 24.85 -19.17
CA LYS A 3 10.32 24.15 -18.04
C LYS A 3 9.45 22.94 -17.70
N LYS A 4 9.96 21.71 -17.88
CA LYS A 4 9.29 20.47 -17.45
C LYS A 4 9.00 20.59 -15.95
N ARG A 5 7.78 21.00 -15.59
CA ARG A 5 7.28 20.93 -14.22
C ARG A 5 7.46 19.47 -13.79
N GLY A 6 8.16 19.24 -12.69
CA GLY A 6 8.29 17.88 -12.17
C GLY A 6 6.90 17.29 -11.93
N ARG A 7 6.79 15.97 -11.79
CA ARG A 7 5.50 15.31 -11.54
C ARG A 7 5.54 14.63 -10.18
N PRO A 8 4.41 14.58 -9.45
CA PRO A 8 4.36 13.93 -8.15
C PRO A 8 4.74 12.45 -8.27
N SER A 9 5.43 11.93 -7.25
CA SER A 9 5.74 10.50 -7.10
C SER A 9 4.76 9.90 -6.10
N PHE A 10 4.13 8.78 -6.47
CA PHE A 10 3.27 8.01 -5.58
C PHE A 10 3.97 6.72 -5.25
N PHE A 11 4.31 6.54 -3.98
CA PHE A 11 5.01 5.38 -3.49
C PHE A 11 4.05 4.47 -2.76
N GLY A 12 4.29 3.18 -2.90
CA GLY A 12 3.58 2.15 -2.18
C GLY A 12 4.57 1.24 -1.50
N ILE A 13 4.26 0.87 -0.26
CA ILE A 13 5.08 -0.03 0.54
C ILE A 13 4.15 -1.10 1.10
N ASP A 14 4.43 -2.37 0.81
CA ASP A 14 3.90 -3.51 1.56
C ASP A 14 4.92 -3.81 2.65
N LEU A 15 4.68 -3.32 3.87
CA LEU A 15 5.66 -3.35 4.95
C LEU A 15 5.39 -4.54 5.86
N ALA A 16 6.25 -5.54 5.81
CA ALA A 16 6.19 -6.63 6.76
C ALA A 16 6.35 -6.12 8.20
N TRP A 17 5.60 -6.68 9.15
CA TRP A 17 5.65 -6.23 10.56
C TRP A 17 6.99 -6.52 11.25
N SER A 18 7.72 -7.53 10.78
CA SER A 18 9.04 -7.92 11.31
C SER A 18 10.11 -7.78 10.24
N ASP A 19 11.30 -7.42 10.69
CA ASP A 19 12.55 -7.39 9.93
C ASP A 19 13.09 -8.72 9.45
N ARG A 20 12.51 -9.84 9.88
CA ARG A 20 12.83 -11.17 9.33
C ARG A 20 12.08 -11.45 8.02
N ASN A 21 11.02 -10.70 7.77
CA ASN A 21 10.16 -10.89 6.61
C ASN A 21 10.41 -9.77 5.58
N PRO A 22 10.41 -10.11 4.29
CA PRO A 22 10.62 -9.13 3.24
C PRO A 22 9.44 -8.17 3.10
N SER A 23 9.71 -7.03 2.48
CA SER A 23 8.75 -5.97 2.16
C SER A 23 8.77 -5.67 0.66
N GLY A 24 7.70 -5.05 0.19
CA GLY A 24 7.55 -4.58 -1.18
C GLY A 24 7.64 -3.08 -1.29
N VAL A 25 8.16 -2.59 -2.41
CA VAL A 25 8.19 -1.16 -2.74
C VAL A 25 7.80 -0.94 -4.20
N ALA A 26 7.08 0.15 -4.47
CA ALA A 26 6.76 0.56 -5.83
C ALA A 26 6.66 2.08 -5.94
N VAL A 27 6.89 2.61 -7.15
CA VAL A 27 6.67 4.02 -7.46
C VAL A 27 5.90 4.19 -8.78
N ILE A 28 4.82 4.96 -8.70
CA ILE A 28 4.01 5.41 -9.83
C ILE A 28 4.26 6.90 -10.04
N ARG A 29 4.44 7.28 -11.31
CA ARG A 29 4.53 8.69 -11.72
C ARG A 29 3.81 8.88 -13.04
N ASP A 30 2.97 9.91 -13.11
CA ASP A 30 2.18 10.22 -14.32
C ASP A 30 1.37 9.00 -14.81
N GLY A 31 0.73 8.30 -13.87
CA GLY A 31 -0.04 7.09 -14.14
C GLY A 31 0.75 5.94 -14.76
N ARG A 32 2.07 5.90 -14.56
CA ARG A 32 2.96 4.82 -15.03
C ARG A 32 3.72 4.24 -13.86
N LEU A 33 3.77 2.91 -13.78
CA LEU A 33 4.71 2.21 -12.92
C LEU A 33 6.14 2.51 -13.41
N VAL A 34 6.94 3.12 -12.55
CA VAL A 34 8.34 3.50 -12.84
C VAL A 34 9.29 2.39 -12.41
N ALA A 35 9.11 1.91 -11.18
CA ALA A 35 9.89 0.83 -10.60
C ALA A 35 9.06 0.12 -9.52
N CYS A 36 9.37 -1.15 -9.28
CA CYS A 36 8.88 -1.91 -8.15
C CYS A 36 9.87 -3.02 -7.81
N SER A 37 9.88 -3.44 -6.55
CA SER A 37 10.61 -4.60 -6.05
C SER A 37 9.86 -5.24 -4.89
N GLY A 38 10.09 -6.52 -4.67
CA GLY A 38 9.68 -7.24 -3.46
C GLY A 38 10.89 -8.00 -2.91
N GLY A 39 10.75 -8.60 -1.73
CA GLY A 39 11.89 -9.29 -1.11
C GLY A 39 12.84 -8.39 -0.30
N LEU A 40 12.50 -7.12 -0.06
CA LEU A 40 13.40 -6.18 0.64
C LEU A 40 13.34 -6.38 2.14
N VAL A 41 14.46 -6.72 2.78
CA VAL A 41 14.49 -7.03 4.22
C VAL A 41 14.87 -5.80 5.03
N LYS A 42 15.88 -5.04 4.57
CA LYS A 42 16.46 -3.94 5.34
C LYS A 42 15.66 -2.66 5.15
N MET A 43 15.44 -1.93 6.25
CA MET A 43 14.79 -0.62 6.22
C MET A 43 15.54 0.39 5.32
N SER A 44 16.87 0.31 5.27
CA SER A 44 17.68 1.18 4.40
C SER A 44 17.35 1.01 2.92
N GLU A 45 17.13 -0.23 2.44
CA GLU A 45 16.78 -0.51 1.04
C GLU A 45 15.44 0.15 0.66
N ILE A 46 14.47 0.12 1.58
CA ILE A 46 13.17 0.77 1.40
C ILE A 46 13.35 2.29 1.30
N VAL A 47 14.09 2.89 2.25
CA VAL A 47 14.30 4.35 2.30
C VAL A 47 15.13 4.83 1.09
N ASP A 48 16.14 4.08 0.68
CA ASP A 48 16.96 4.39 -0.50
C ASP A 48 16.12 4.34 -1.78
N PHE A 49 15.25 3.32 -1.95
CA PHE A 49 14.33 3.27 -3.07
C PHE A 49 13.45 4.52 -3.19
N ILE A 50 12.94 5.04 -2.06
CA ILE A 50 12.17 6.29 -2.02
C ILE A 50 13.06 7.46 -2.47
N GLY A 51 14.27 7.57 -1.95
CA GLY A 51 15.24 8.62 -2.27
C GLY A 51 15.59 8.68 -3.77
N ASP A 52 15.92 7.53 -4.36
CA ASP A 52 16.32 7.38 -5.77
C ASP A 52 15.22 7.81 -6.74
N HIS A 53 13.96 7.67 -6.32
CA HIS A 53 12.79 7.98 -7.12
C HIS A 53 12.05 9.25 -6.63
N LEU A 54 12.59 10.01 -5.69
CA LEU A 54 11.91 11.19 -5.16
C LEU A 54 11.91 12.33 -6.19
N SER A 55 10.75 12.92 -6.43
CA SER A 55 10.66 14.12 -7.28
C SER A 55 11.18 15.33 -6.51
N ARG A 56 12.18 16.02 -7.07
CA ARG A 56 12.81 17.21 -6.46
C ARG A 56 11.90 18.44 -6.32
N ARG A 57 10.77 18.51 -7.03
CA ARG A 57 9.98 19.76 -7.17
C ARG A 57 8.48 19.65 -6.91
N ASN A 58 7.94 18.50 -6.49
CA ASN A 58 6.49 18.31 -6.31
C ASN A 58 6.13 17.39 -5.15
N GLY A 59 4.86 17.46 -4.76
CA GLY A 59 4.29 16.60 -3.73
C GLY A 59 4.53 15.13 -4.02
N SER A 60 4.73 14.35 -2.97
CA SER A 60 4.93 12.92 -3.04
C SER A 60 4.14 12.28 -1.91
N ILE A 61 3.49 11.16 -2.19
CA ILE A 61 2.72 10.45 -1.16
C ILE A 61 3.29 9.05 -1.06
N VAL A 62 3.54 8.60 0.16
CA VAL A 62 3.90 7.23 0.50
C VAL A 62 2.70 6.60 1.18
N ALA A 63 2.10 5.60 0.54
CA ALA A 63 1.06 4.78 1.14
C ALA A 63 1.68 3.47 1.64
N VAL A 64 1.45 3.13 2.90
CA VAL A 64 2.07 1.99 3.58
C VAL A 64 0.98 1.02 4.04
N ASP A 65 1.09 -0.24 3.62
CA ASP A 65 0.32 -1.35 4.20
C ASP A 65 1.02 -1.86 5.45
N ALA A 66 0.90 -1.10 6.53
CA ALA A 66 1.25 -1.48 7.89
C ALA A 66 0.84 -0.38 8.87
N PRO A 67 0.63 -0.75 10.15
CA PRO A 67 0.46 0.22 11.23
C PRO A 67 1.59 1.25 11.30
N LEU A 68 1.27 2.53 11.12
CA LEU A 68 2.24 3.63 11.26
C LEU A 68 2.29 4.23 12.67
N ARG A 69 1.21 4.02 13.44
CA ARG A 69 1.08 4.44 14.83
C ARG A 69 0.37 3.34 15.61
N VAL A 70 0.98 2.89 16.71
CA VAL A 70 0.46 1.80 17.54
C VAL A 70 0.53 2.20 19.02
N PRO A 71 -0.47 2.94 19.54
CA PRO A 71 -0.40 3.45 20.91
C PRO A 71 -0.81 2.41 21.97
N ASN A 72 -1.48 1.33 21.56
CA ASN A 72 -2.03 0.33 22.47
C ASN A 72 -1.07 -0.85 22.71
N GLU A 73 -0.93 -1.24 23.98
CA GLU A 73 -0.11 -2.38 24.38
C GLU A 73 -0.67 -3.73 23.90
N THR A 74 -1.99 -3.89 24.00
CA THR A 74 -2.72 -5.11 23.63
C THR A 74 -4.03 -4.78 22.90
N GLY A 75 -4.75 -5.80 22.46
CA GLY A 75 -6.06 -5.64 21.81
C GLY A 75 -5.96 -5.14 20.37
N THR A 76 -6.91 -4.30 19.96
CA THR A 76 -7.11 -3.83 18.59
C THR A 76 -7.28 -2.33 18.59
N ARG A 77 -6.58 -1.61 17.70
CA ARG A 77 -6.73 -0.15 17.56
C ARG A 77 -8.17 0.20 17.18
N ASN A 78 -8.60 1.40 17.53
CA ASN A 78 -9.94 1.89 17.18
C ASN A 78 -10.14 1.92 15.66
N CYS A 79 -9.13 2.33 14.89
CA CYS A 79 -9.17 2.32 13.42
C CYS A 79 -9.33 0.91 12.85
N ASP A 80 -8.59 -0.08 13.35
CA ASP A 80 -8.66 -1.49 12.92
C ASP A 80 -10.07 -2.07 13.16
N ARG A 81 -10.64 -1.76 14.33
CA ARG A 81 -11.98 -2.22 14.73
C ARG A 81 -13.07 -1.61 13.85
N ALA A 82 -13.03 -0.29 13.66
CA ALA A 82 -14.00 0.43 12.83
C ALA A 82 -13.93 -0.03 11.36
N LEU A 83 -12.72 -0.18 10.82
CA LEU A 83 -12.53 -0.75 9.48
C LEU A 83 -13.12 -2.16 9.42
N SER A 84 -12.79 -3.02 10.39
CA SER A 84 -13.29 -4.40 10.37
C SER A 84 -14.82 -4.46 10.42
N ALA A 85 -15.49 -3.57 11.15
CA ALA A 85 -16.95 -3.48 11.19
C ALA A 85 -17.54 -3.21 9.79
N ASP A 86 -16.98 -2.29 9.01
CA ASP A 86 -17.47 -1.97 7.67
C ASP A 86 -17.13 -3.06 6.63
N TRP A 87 -15.98 -3.70 6.79
CA TRP A 87 -15.37 -4.54 5.75
C TRP A 87 -15.47 -6.05 6.01
N HIS A 88 -15.99 -6.49 7.16
CA HIS A 88 -16.12 -7.92 7.51
C HIS A 88 -16.92 -8.71 6.48
N ARG A 89 -18.01 -8.15 5.94
CA ARG A 89 -18.87 -8.81 4.93
C ARG A 89 -18.12 -9.16 3.64
N TYR A 90 -17.08 -8.39 3.32
CA TYR A 90 -16.19 -8.61 2.18
C TYR A 90 -14.98 -9.50 2.52
N GLN A 91 -14.88 -9.99 3.76
CA GLN A 91 -13.70 -10.67 4.31
C GLN A 91 -12.44 -9.79 4.28
N ALA A 92 -12.61 -8.47 4.39
CA ALA A 92 -11.54 -7.46 4.31
C ALA A 92 -11.29 -6.75 5.66
N GLY A 93 -11.54 -7.43 6.79
CA GLY A 93 -11.25 -6.89 8.12
C GLY A 93 -9.75 -6.85 8.42
N ALA A 94 -9.33 -5.89 9.22
CA ALA A 94 -7.94 -5.70 9.63
C ALA A 94 -7.51 -6.76 10.65
N TYR A 95 -6.22 -7.09 10.63
CA TYR A 95 -5.61 -7.84 11.73
C TYR A 95 -5.41 -6.90 12.93
N PRO A 96 -5.64 -7.36 14.17
CA PRO A 96 -5.33 -6.55 15.36
C PRO A 96 -3.86 -6.13 15.38
N ALA A 97 -3.61 -4.81 15.46
CA ALA A 97 -2.29 -4.27 15.72
C ALA A 97 -2.19 -3.77 17.16
N ASN A 98 -1.09 -4.13 17.83
CA ASN A 98 -0.72 -3.68 19.17
C ASN A 98 0.79 -3.88 19.38
N ARG A 99 1.35 -3.24 20.42
CA ARG A 99 2.79 -3.31 20.75
C ARG A 99 3.23 -4.75 20.96
N ARG A 100 2.49 -5.56 21.72
CA ARG A 100 2.84 -6.98 21.97
C ARG A 100 3.04 -7.80 20.68
N LEU A 101 2.28 -7.51 19.63
CA LEU A 101 2.38 -8.21 18.35
C LEU A 101 3.49 -7.65 17.45
N LEU A 102 3.60 -6.32 17.36
CA LEU A 102 4.41 -5.64 16.36
C LEU A 102 5.78 -5.17 16.87
N GLU A 103 5.91 -4.89 18.16
CA GLU A 103 7.13 -4.32 18.72
C GLU A 103 8.24 -5.36 18.79
N ARG A 104 9.42 -4.98 18.30
CA ARG A 104 10.66 -5.75 18.44
C ARG A 104 11.73 -4.77 18.91
N ASP A 105 12.44 -5.13 19.97
CA ASP A 105 13.50 -4.31 20.57
C ASP A 105 13.05 -2.86 20.86
N GLY A 106 11.83 -2.69 21.38
CA GLY A 106 11.27 -1.40 21.77
C GLY A 106 10.75 -0.53 20.61
N VAL A 107 10.71 -1.05 19.38
CA VAL A 107 10.26 -0.28 18.22
C VAL A 107 9.23 -1.00 17.35
N VAL A 108 8.32 -0.22 16.75
CA VAL A 108 7.40 -0.67 15.69
C VAL A 108 7.95 -0.24 14.34
N ARG A 109 8.05 -1.18 13.39
CA ARG A 109 8.72 -0.95 12.10
C ARG A 109 8.08 0.18 11.27
N GLY A 110 6.76 0.34 11.32
CA GLY A 110 6.05 1.44 10.66
C GLY A 110 6.42 2.82 11.23
N GLU A 111 6.51 2.93 12.57
CA GLU A 111 6.94 4.15 13.27
C GLU A 111 8.39 4.53 12.87
N VAL A 112 9.28 3.52 12.80
CA VAL A 112 10.67 3.71 12.34
C VAL A 112 10.73 4.18 10.89
N LEU A 113 9.92 3.61 10.00
CA LEU A 113 9.83 4.05 8.60
C LEU A 113 9.41 5.52 8.52
N THR A 114 8.32 5.90 9.20
CA THR A 114 7.81 7.28 9.24
C THR A 114 8.88 8.26 9.74
N ALA A 115 9.57 7.92 10.83
CA ALA A 115 10.66 8.74 11.37
C ALA A 115 11.78 8.96 10.35
N LYS A 116 12.25 7.91 9.67
CA LYS A 116 13.31 8.00 8.65
C LYS A 116 12.89 8.82 7.43
N LEU A 117 11.64 8.67 6.97
CA LEU A 117 11.11 9.45 5.86
C LEU A 117 10.96 10.94 6.23
N SER A 118 10.57 11.24 7.47
CA SER A 118 10.52 12.60 8.00
C SER A 118 11.92 13.22 8.08
N GLU A 119 12.86 12.54 8.72
CA GLU A 119 14.22 13.03 8.92
C GLU A 119 14.93 13.32 7.58
N ARG A 120 14.98 12.32 6.70
CA ARG A 120 15.78 12.35 5.45
C ARG A 120 15.11 13.12 4.32
N PHE A 121 13.78 13.06 4.23
CA PHE A 121 13.04 13.56 3.07
C PHE A 121 11.89 14.51 3.41
N LYS A 122 11.69 14.87 4.68
CA LYS A 122 10.65 15.81 5.13
C LYS A 122 9.23 15.35 4.77
N PHE A 123 8.97 14.05 4.87
CA PHE A 123 7.60 13.54 4.84
C PHE A 123 6.92 13.78 6.18
N HIS A 124 5.62 14.09 6.13
CA HIS A 124 4.77 14.21 7.31
C HIS A 124 3.72 13.11 7.29
N GLU A 125 3.53 12.44 8.42
CA GLU A 125 2.41 11.52 8.58
C GLU A 125 1.10 12.28 8.45
N SER A 126 0.12 11.70 7.74
CA SER A 126 -1.16 12.34 7.52
C SER A 126 -2.28 11.34 7.34
N ASP A 127 -3.33 11.51 8.15
CA ASP A 127 -4.59 10.77 8.07
C ASP A 127 -5.58 11.40 7.08
N VAL A 128 -5.15 12.42 6.34
CA VAL A 128 -5.93 13.09 5.29
C VAL A 128 -5.00 13.47 4.14
N VAL A 129 -5.34 13.10 2.91
CA VAL A 129 -4.57 13.52 1.72
C VAL A 129 -5.36 14.60 0.96
N PRO A 130 -4.96 15.89 1.02
CA PRO A 130 -5.64 16.94 0.26
C PRO A 130 -5.51 16.73 -1.24
N ARG A 131 -6.59 17.04 -1.96
CA ARG A 131 -6.64 16.89 -3.42
C ARG A 131 -5.51 17.69 -4.08
N ARG A 132 -4.72 17.03 -4.92
CA ARG A 132 -3.58 17.60 -5.65
C ARG A 132 -2.53 18.29 -4.76
N THR A 133 -2.38 17.84 -3.50
CA THR A 133 -1.37 18.40 -2.59
C THR A 133 0.03 18.44 -3.19
N LYS A 134 0.80 19.46 -2.80
CA LYS A 134 2.23 19.59 -3.11
C LYS A 134 3.12 19.14 -1.94
N GLY A 135 2.52 18.71 -0.83
CA GLY A 135 3.23 18.20 0.34
C GLY A 135 3.84 16.82 0.13
N ARG A 136 4.76 16.47 1.02
CA ARG A 136 5.29 15.11 1.15
C ARG A 136 4.57 14.44 2.31
N LEU A 137 3.68 13.50 2.00
CA LEU A 137 2.83 12.84 3.00
C LEU A 137 3.14 11.35 3.06
N VAL A 138 3.11 10.78 4.24
CA VAL A 138 3.08 9.33 4.46
C VAL A 138 1.76 8.98 5.17
N CYS A 139 1.11 7.92 4.74
CA CYS A 139 -0.20 7.53 5.26
C CYS A 139 -0.32 6.01 5.30
N GLU A 140 -1.07 5.52 6.28
CA GLU A 140 -1.43 4.13 6.42
C GLU A 140 -2.63 3.81 5.50
N VAL A 141 -2.51 2.74 4.73
CA VAL A 141 -3.56 2.24 3.83
C VAL A 141 -3.76 0.75 4.04
N TYR A 142 -4.87 0.21 3.56
CA TYR A 142 -5.11 -1.23 3.62
C TYR A 142 -5.55 -1.78 2.25
N PRO A 143 -4.70 -2.57 1.55
CA PRO A 143 -4.97 -3.03 0.18
C PRO A 143 -6.23 -3.89 0.02
N HIS A 144 -6.54 -4.77 0.97
CA HIS A 144 -7.71 -5.64 0.88
C HIS A 144 -9.03 -4.88 0.68
N PRO A 145 -9.44 -3.96 1.56
CA PRO A 145 -10.65 -3.16 1.34
C PRO A 145 -10.52 -2.20 0.16
N ALA A 146 -9.33 -1.67 -0.12
CA ALA A 146 -9.10 -0.83 -1.29
C ALA A 146 -9.38 -1.57 -2.61
N LEU A 147 -8.94 -2.83 -2.75
CA LEU A 147 -9.22 -3.66 -3.93
C LEU A 147 -10.71 -3.97 -4.07
N VAL A 148 -11.38 -4.28 -2.95
CA VAL A 148 -12.83 -4.49 -2.93
C VAL A 148 -13.54 -3.24 -3.46
N SER A 149 -13.20 -2.08 -2.91
CA SER A 149 -13.77 -0.78 -3.28
C SER A 149 -13.48 -0.38 -4.73
N LEU A 150 -12.23 -0.47 -5.17
CA LEU A 150 -11.82 -0.01 -6.50
C LEU A 150 -12.41 -0.86 -7.63
N PHE A 151 -12.69 -2.13 -7.37
CA PHE A 151 -13.12 -3.09 -8.39
C PHE A 151 -14.54 -3.63 -8.22
N GLY A 152 -15.28 -3.22 -7.18
CA GLY A 152 -16.64 -3.73 -6.98
C GLY A 152 -16.69 -5.21 -6.62
N LEU A 153 -15.71 -5.70 -5.84
CA LEU A 153 -15.64 -7.12 -5.50
C LEU A 153 -16.63 -7.46 -4.39
N GLU A 154 -17.23 -8.65 -4.45
CA GLU A 154 -18.07 -9.15 -3.35
C GLU A 154 -17.26 -9.61 -2.14
N ARG A 155 -16.01 -10.04 -2.35
CA ARG A 155 -15.06 -10.48 -1.32
C ARG A 155 -13.62 -10.23 -1.77
N ILE A 156 -12.67 -10.26 -0.83
CA ILE A 156 -11.23 -10.17 -1.14
C ILE A 156 -10.76 -11.25 -2.12
N ILE A 157 -9.64 -10.96 -2.77
CA ILE A 157 -8.84 -11.92 -3.54
C ILE A 157 -7.99 -12.71 -2.56
N LYS A 158 -8.02 -14.05 -2.61
CA LYS A 158 -7.38 -14.95 -1.63
C LYS A 158 -5.97 -15.41 -2.04
N TYR A 159 -5.14 -14.47 -2.51
CA TYR A 159 -3.79 -14.75 -3.00
C TYR A 159 -2.76 -14.95 -1.87
N LYS A 160 -2.94 -14.32 -0.70
CA LYS A 160 -2.04 -14.48 0.45
C LYS A 160 -2.11 -15.90 1.03
N ARG A 161 -0.98 -16.36 1.58
CA ARG A 161 -0.89 -17.67 2.27
C ARG A 161 -1.97 -17.77 3.35
N GLY A 162 -2.63 -18.93 3.43
CA GLY A 162 -3.66 -19.16 4.44
C GLY A 162 -3.94 -20.65 4.62
N ARG A 163 -4.57 -21.01 5.75
CA ARG A 163 -4.95 -22.39 6.06
C ARG A 163 -5.83 -22.94 4.94
N GLY A 164 -5.49 -24.14 4.45
CA GLY A 164 -6.25 -24.83 3.40
C GLY A 164 -6.12 -24.22 1.98
N ARG A 165 -5.16 -23.33 1.74
CA ARG A 165 -4.89 -22.80 0.38
C ARG A 165 -3.68 -23.49 -0.22
N SER A 166 -3.87 -24.21 -1.32
CA SER A 166 -2.77 -24.77 -2.09
C SER A 166 -2.02 -23.67 -2.86
N PHE A 167 -0.86 -24.00 -3.44
CA PHE A 167 -0.19 -23.09 -4.36
C PHE A 167 -1.03 -22.78 -5.61
N GLU A 168 -1.73 -23.79 -6.14
CA GLU A 168 -2.59 -23.62 -7.32
C GLU A 168 -3.75 -22.67 -7.07
N ASP A 169 -4.37 -22.73 -5.89
CA ASP A 169 -5.42 -21.77 -5.49
C ASP A 169 -4.86 -20.35 -5.46
N ARG A 170 -3.68 -20.17 -4.87
CA ARG A 170 -3.02 -18.86 -4.82
C ARG A 170 -2.66 -18.35 -6.20
N TRP A 171 -2.12 -19.18 -7.09
CA TRP A 171 -1.77 -18.78 -8.45
C TRP A 171 -2.98 -18.31 -9.26
N LYS A 172 -4.13 -18.99 -9.11
CA LYS A 172 -5.41 -18.56 -9.71
C LYS A 172 -5.84 -17.19 -9.19
N GLU A 173 -5.74 -16.97 -7.88
CA GLU A 173 -6.07 -15.68 -7.25
C GLU A 173 -5.09 -14.57 -7.64
N PHE A 174 -3.79 -14.87 -7.83
CA PHE A 174 -2.83 -13.92 -8.40
C PHE A 174 -3.16 -13.55 -9.85
N ASP A 175 -3.60 -14.51 -10.68
CA ASP A 175 -4.03 -14.21 -12.05
C ASP A 175 -5.27 -13.29 -12.05
N ARG A 176 -6.24 -13.56 -11.16
CA ARG A 176 -7.38 -12.66 -10.93
C ARG A 176 -6.93 -11.26 -10.51
N TYR A 177 -5.98 -11.15 -9.56
CA TYR A 177 -5.42 -9.88 -9.11
C TYR A 177 -4.74 -9.12 -10.26
N ARG A 178 -3.90 -9.78 -11.06
CA ARG A 178 -3.26 -9.19 -12.24
C ARG A 178 -4.28 -8.68 -13.26
N LYS A 179 -5.35 -9.44 -13.50
CA LYS A 179 -6.44 -9.05 -14.40
C LYS A 179 -7.14 -7.79 -13.92
N LEU A 180 -7.40 -7.66 -12.62
CA LEU A 180 -8.00 -6.46 -12.02
C LEU A 180 -7.07 -5.25 -12.15
N LEU A 181 -5.81 -5.36 -11.75
CA LEU A 181 -4.83 -4.26 -11.88
C LEU A 181 -4.64 -3.79 -13.32
N ARG A 182 -4.80 -4.66 -14.32
CA ARG A 182 -4.78 -4.25 -15.73
C ARG A 182 -5.95 -3.35 -16.13
N GLN A 183 -7.09 -3.44 -15.46
CA GLN A 183 -8.26 -2.59 -15.76
C GLN A 183 -7.95 -1.13 -15.42
N LEU A 184 -7.08 -0.89 -14.43
CA LEU A 184 -6.61 0.45 -14.04
C LEU A 184 -5.92 1.21 -15.18
N ARG A 185 -5.51 0.55 -16.27
CA ARG A 185 -5.01 1.23 -17.48
C ARG A 185 -6.00 2.27 -18.03
N LYS A 186 -7.30 2.05 -17.85
CA LYS A 186 -8.38 2.93 -18.29
C LYS A 186 -9.06 3.70 -17.14
N ALA A 187 -8.61 3.50 -15.89
CA ALA A 187 -9.17 4.20 -14.74
C ALA A 187 -8.69 5.66 -14.64
N ASP A 188 -9.27 6.40 -13.70
CA ASP A 188 -8.78 7.72 -13.28
C ASP A 188 -8.41 7.69 -11.78
N PRO A 189 -7.11 7.81 -11.42
CA PRO A 189 -5.96 7.95 -12.30
C PRO A 189 -5.62 6.64 -13.04
N PRO A 190 -4.98 6.69 -14.23
CA PRO A 190 -4.61 5.48 -14.94
C PRO A 190 -3.36 4.82 -14.35
N LEU A 191 -3.24 3.50 -14.48
CA LEU A 191 -2.00 2.74 -14.22
C LEU A 191 -1.49 2.03 -15.49
N ARG A 192 -0.33 2.45 -15.97
CA ARG A 192 0.30 1.99 -17.22
C ARG A 192 1.71 1.46 -16.96
N ARG A 193 2.33 0.89 -18.01
CA ARG A 193 3.69 0.29 -17.97
C ARG A 193 3.87 -0.87 -16.99
N THR A 194 2.80 -1.59 -16.69
CA THR A 194 2.78 -2.75 -15.79
C THR A 194 3.05 -4.08 -16.50
N ARG A 195 3.41 -4.08 -17.80
CA ARG A 195 3.56 -5.31 -18.62
C ARG A 195 4.54 -6.31 -18.01
N ARG A 196 5.68 -5.85 -17.50
CA ARG A 196 6.71 -6.72 -16.91
C ARG A 196 6.13 -7.50 -15.72
N LEU A 197 5.53 -6.80 -14.76
CA LEU A 197 4.95 -7.37 -13.54
C LEU A 197 3.68 -8.20 -13.79
N LEU A 198 2.77 -7.71 -14.65
CA LEU A 198 1.43 -8.28 -14.79
C LEU A 198 1.26 -9.23 -15.98
N LYS A 199 2.19 -9.28 -16.94
CA LYS A 199 2.11 -10.17 -18.10
C LYS A 199 3.32 -11.08 -18.23
N SER A 200 4.54 -10.54 -18.10
CA SER A 200 5.76 -11.30 -18.36
C SER A 200 6.20 -12.19 -17.21
N THR A 201 5.75 -11.93 -15.98
CA THR A 201 5.98 -12.85 -14.86
C THR A 201 5.11 -14.09 -15.01
N GLU A 202 5.75 -15.25 -15.12
CA GLU A 202 5.10 -16.54 -14.94
C GLU A 202 4.86 -16.75 -13.45
N VAL A 203 3.58 -16.90 -13.07
CA VAL A 203 3.19 -17.06 -11.66
C VAL A 203 3.04 -18.53 -11.31
N TYR A 204 2.61 -19.35 -12.28
CA TYR A 204 2.50 -20.79 -12.09
C TYR A 204 3.90 -21.36 -11.91
N GLY A 205 4.09 -22.12 -10.83
CA GLY A 205 5.41 -22.64 -10.45
C GLY A 205 6.19 -21.76 -9.48
N LEU A 206 5.83 -20.49 -9.26
CA LEU A 206 6.48 -19.68 -8.22
C LEU A 206 6.14 -20.23 -6.82
N ARG A 207 7.17 -20.39 -5.99
CA ARG A 207 7.07 -20.87 -4.61
C ARG A 207 8.07 -20.14 -3.71
N GLY A 208 7.95 -20.34 -2.39
CA GLY A 208 8.88 -19.82 -1.40
C GLY A 208 9.14 -18.32 -1.53
N ALA A 209 10.40 -17.92 -1.44
CA ALA A 209 10.83 -16.52 -1.51
C ALA A 209 10.47 -15.83 -2.84
N ALA A 210 10.49 -16.55 -3.97
CA ALA A 210 10.16 -15.97 -5.27
C ALA A 210 8.67 -15.59 -5.36
N LEU A 211 7.79 -16.45 -4.83
CA LEU A 211 6.35 -16.13 -4.76
C LEU A 211 6.08 -15.00 -3.76
N GLN A 212 6.78 -14.99 -2.62
CA GLN A 212 6.67 -13.91 -1.64
C GLN A 212 7.10 -12.56 -2.24
N ALA A 213 8.27 -12.50 -2.90
CA ALA A 213 8.73 -11.27 -3.54
C ALA A 213 7.78 -10.78 -4.64
N TYR A 214 7.12 -11.71 -5.35
CA TYR A 214 6.07 -11.33 -6.31
C TYR A 214 4.83 -10.76 -5.60
N GLU A 215 4.40 -11.38 -4.50
CA GLU A 215 3.31 -10.91 -3.65
C GLU A 215 3.58 -9.48 -3.14
N ASP A 216 4.72 -9.29 -2.48
CA ASP A 216 5.17 -8.02 -1.91
C ASP A 216 5.18 -6.90 -2.98
N ALA A 217 5.73 -7.19 -4.18
CA ALA A 217 5.79 -6.23 -5.27
C ALA A 217 4.39 -5.85 -5.79
N LEU A 218 3.47 -6.81 -5.84
CA LEU A 218 2.10 -6.58 -6.32
C LEU A 218 1.32 -5.71 -5.34
N ASP A 219 1.44 -5.99 -4.04
CA ASP A 219 0.80 -5.22 -2.98
C ASP A 219 1.39 -3.81 -2.86
N ALA A 220 2.71 -3.67 -2.98
CA ALA A 220 3.33 -2.36 -3.06
C ALA A 220 2.85 -1.55 -4.27
N VAL A 221 2.63 -2.16 -5.44
CA VAL A 221 2.03 -1.47 -6.60
C VAL A 221 0.60 -1.01 -6.29
N THR A 222 -0.18 -1.84 -5.59
CA THR A 222 -1.53 -1.47 -5.15
C THR A 222 -1.48 -0.30 -4.17
N CYS A 223 -0.60 -0.30 -3.16
CA CYS A 223 -0.37 0.83 -2.26
C CYS A 223 0.00 2.10 -3.04
N ALA A 224 0.90 2.01 -4.02
CA ALA A 224 1.30 3.15 -4.83
C ALA A 224 0.13 3.70 -5.65
N TYR A 225 -0.76 2.82 -6.12
CA TYR A 225 -1.96 3.21 -6.83
C TYR A 225 -2.96 3.91 -5.89
N ILE A 226 -3.13 3.40 -4.66
CA ILE A 226 -3.94 4.04 -3.61
C ILE A 226 -3.41 5.47 -3.39
N ALA A 227 -2.11 5.66 -3.16
CA ALA A 227 -1.51 7.00 -3.03
C ALA A 227 -1.86 7.93 -4.20
N SER A 228 -1.83 7.42 -5.44
CA SER A 228 -2.22 8.19 -6.63
C SER A 228 -3.71 8.54 -6.65
N TYR A 229 -4.57 7.61 -6.23
CA TYR A 229 -6.02 7.81 -6.11
C TYR A 229 -6.35 8.88 -5.06
N LEU A 230 -5.80 8.74 -3.84
CA LEU A 230 -5.97 9.69 -2.74
C LEU A 230 -5.59 11.11 -3.18
N TRP A 231 -4.44 11.25 -3.85
CA TRP A 231 -3.99 12.54 -4.37
C TRP A 231 -4.89 13.13 -5.45
N LYS A 232 -5.37 12.28 -6.37
CA LYS A 232 -6.18 12.70 -7.52
C LYS A 232 -7.54 13.23 -7.08
N HIS A 233 -8.17 12.51 -6.16
CA HIS A 233 -9.57 12.67 -5.80
C HIS A 233 -9.78 13.43 -4.48
N GLY A 234 -8.84 13.32 -3.55
CA GLY A 234 -8.89 13.97 -2.25
C GLY A 234 -9.87 13.31 -1.27
N PRO A 235 -10.10 13.91 -0.10
CA PRO A 235 -10.72 13.24 1.04
C PRO A 235 -12.21 12.89 0.85
N ARG A 236 -12.90 13.46 -0.14
CA ARG A 236 -14.31 13.16 -0.43
C ARG A 236 -14.54 11.79 -1.08
N GLU A 237 -13.48 11.14 -1.56
CA GLU A 237 -13.52 9.80 -2.15
C GLU A 237 -12.75 8.78 -1.29
N VAL A 238 -12.68 9.02 0.02
CA VAL A 238 -11.84 8.25 0.93
C VAL A 238 -12.57 8.08 2.26
N THR A 239 -12.64 6.85 2.76
CA THR A 239 -12.98 6.61 4.16
C THR A 239 -11.72 6.71 5.00
N ARG A 240 -11.77 7.56 6.03
CA ARG A 240 -10.75 7.63 7.08
C ARG A 240 -11.26 6.89 8.30
N TYR A 241 -10.48 5.93 8.78
CA TYR A 241 -10.67 5.31 10.09
C TYR A 241 -9.63 5.86 11.06
N GLY A 242 -10.03 6.24 12.27
CA GLY A 242 -9.12 6.74 13.33
C GLY A 242 -8.59 8.16 13.11
N SER A 243 -7.43 8.44 13.70
CA SER A 243 -6.73 9.73 13.69
C SER A 243 -5.21 9.55 13.75
N LEU A 244 -4.44 10.63 13.63
CA LEU A 244 -2.99 10.58 13.78
C LEU A 244 -2.54 10.14 15.19
N GLU A 245 -3.28 10.50 16.23
CA GLU A 245 -2.93 10.20 17.62
C GLU A 245 -3.14 8.71 17.95
N GLU A 246 -4.27 8.15 17.50
CA GLU A 246 -4.69 6.78 17.81
C GLU A 246 -4.25 5.74 16.76
N GLY A 247 -3.75 6.20 15.62
CA GLY A 247 -3.56 5.39 14.41
C GLY A 247 -4.73 5.52 13.45
N HIS A 248 -4.43 5.48 12.16
CA HIS A 248 -5.38 5.76 11.10
C HIS A 248 -5.27 4.75 9.96
N ILE A 249 -6.33 4.60 9.15
CA ILE A 249 -6.28 3.85 7.90
C ILE A 249 -7.10 4.61 6.84
N LEU A 250 -6.52 4.79 5.66
CA LEU A 250 -7.20 5.37 4.51
C LEU A 250 -7.61 4.29 3.51
N VAL A 251 -8.90 4.26 3.16
CA VAL A 251 -9.47 3.36 2.16
C VAL A 251 -10.15 4.16 1.06
N PRO A 252 -9.75 4.02 -0.22
CA PRO A 252 -10.46 4.62 -1.34
C PRO A 252 -11.94 4.21 -1.38
N GLN A 253 -12.83 5.14 -1.71
CA GLN A 253 -14.21 4.86 -2.10
C GLN A 253 -14.36 5.18 -3.59
N ALA A 254 -14.51 4.15 -4.43
CA ALA A 254 -14.92 4.35 -5.81
C ALA A 254 -16.44 4.64 -5.86
N ALA A 255 -16.91 5.37 -6.86
CA ALA A 255 -18.31 5.83 -6.96
C ALA A 255 -19.39 4.74 -6.83
N ARG A 256 -19.05 3.46 -7.02
CA ARG A 256 -19.95 2.30 -6.81
C ARG A 256 -20.13 1.91 -5.33
N PHE A 257 -19.38 2.51 -4.41
CA PHE A 257 -19.40 2.30 -2.96
C PHE A 257 -19.84 3.56 -2.17
N ARG A 258 -20.40 4.55 -2.87
CA ARG A 258 -21.08 5.69 -2.26
C ARG A 258 -22.54 5.36 -1.97
#